data_AF-A0A956FWJ5-F1
#
_entry.id   AF-A0A956FWJ5-F1
#
_cell.length_a   1.000
_cell.length_b   1.000
_cell.length_c   1.000
_cell.angle_alpha   90.00
_cell.angle_beta   90.00
_cell.angle_gamma   90.00
#
_symmetry.space_group_name_H-M   'P 1'
#
loop_
_entity.id
_entity.type
_entity.pdbx_description
1 polymer ?
#
loop_
_entity_poly.entity_id
_entity_poly.type
_entity_poly.pdbx_seq_one_letter_code
_entity_poly.pdbx_strand_id
1 'polypeptide(L)'
;MSDWYVYVLLSEDEERTYVGVTTDLERRLAQHNGELPGGAKATRAGRPWTIAAQHGPLETRGEAQSVEHRLKRRRGRRRLDPA
;
A
#
# COMPACT_ATOMS: atom_id res chain seq x y z
N MET A 1 14.98 10.39 11.80
CA MET A 1 13.57 10.60 11.44
C MET A 1 13.21 9.51 10.45
N SER A 2 12.06 8.85 10.59
CA SER A 2 11.66 7.78 9.68
C SER A 2 10.63 8.31 8.72
N ASP A 3 10.93 8.25 7.42
CA ASP A 3 10.02 8.65 6.37
C ASP A 3 8.84 7.69 6.29
N TRP A 4 7.64 8.23 6.16
CA TRP A 4 6.42 7.46 5.98
C TRP A 4 6.01 7.44 4.52
N TYR A 5 5.55 6.27 4.08
CA TYR A 5 5.04 6.04 2.74
C TYR A 5 3.65 5.44 2.82
N VAL A 6 2.74 5.98 2.03
CA VAL A 6 1.45 5.36 1.75
C VAL A 6 1.53 4.70 0.39
N TYR A 7 1.14 3.44 0.31
CA TYR A 7 1.24 2.66 -0.93
C TYR A 7 -0.10 2.07 -1.32
N VAL A 8 -0.25 1.87 -2.63
CA VAL A 8 -1.34 1.12 -3.23
C VAL A 8 -0.74 -0.09 -3.93
N LEU A 9 -1.09 -1.28 -3.46
CA LEU A 9 -0.78 -2.53 -4.15
C LEU A 9 -1.87 -2.85 -5.16
N LEU A 10 -1.46 -3.47 -6.26
CA LEU A 10 -2.32 -4.06 -7.26
C LEU A 10 -2.01 -5.55 -7.36
N SER A 11 -3.05 -6.39 -7.40
CA SER A 11 -2.90 -7.81 -7.70
C SER A 11 -2.57 -8.02 -9.17
N GLU A 12 -2.00 -9.18 -9.50
CA GLU A 12 -1.69 -9.56 -10.88
C GLU A 12 -2.91 -9.52 -11.83
N ASP A 13 -4.09 -9.90 -11.32
CA ASP A 13 -5.36 -9.85 -12.06
C ASP A 13 -5.91 -8.41 -12.26
N GLU A 14 -5.24 -7.39 -11.71
CA GLU A 14 -5.66 -5.99 -11.68
C GLU A 14 -7.04 -5.71 -11.04
N GLU A 15 -7.69 -6.70 -10.43
CA GLU A 15 -9.04 -6.57 -9.88
C GLU A 15 -9.03 -6.06 -8.44
N ARG A 16 -7.93 -6.26 -7.72
CA ARG A 16 -7.83 -5.95 -6.28
C ARG A 16 -6.78 -4.90 -6.03
N THR A 17 -7.13 -4.00 -5.13
CA THR A 17 -6.20 -3.00 -4.61
C THR A 17 -6.13 -3.08 -3.11
N TYR A 18 -4.93 -2.87 -2.57
CA TYR A 18 -4.70 -2.78 -1.14
C TYR A 18 -4.00 -1.47 -0.82
N VAL A 19 -4.51 -0.71 0.15
CA VAL A 19 -3.87 0.54 0.60
C VAL A 19 -3.30 0.32 1.98
N GLY A 20 -2.04 0.72 2.17
CA GLY A 20 -1.40 0.65 3.47
C GLY A 20 -0.37 1.77 3.66
N VAL A 21 0.16 1.83 4.88
CA VAL A 21 1.22 2.75 5.28
C VAL A 21 2.40 1.96 5.84
N THR A 22 3.62 2.39 5.52
CA THR A 22 4.86 1.78 6.00
C THR A 22 5.99 2.81 6.02
N THR A 23 7.05 2.54 6.77
CA THR A 23 8.33 3.28 6.67
C THR A 23 9.34 2.56 5.76
N ASP A 24 8.97 1.37 5.29
CA ASP A 24 9.81 0.49 4.47
C ASP A 24 8.91 -0.26 3.49
N LEU A 25 8.95 0.13 2.21
CA LEU A 25 8.09 -0.39 1.15
C LEU A 25 8.49 -1.80 0.73
N GLU A 26 9.79 -2.05 0.56
CA GLU A 26 10.32 -3.33 0.08
C GLU A 26 10.00 -4.45 1.08
N ARG A 27 10.31 -4.23 2.36
CA ARG A 27 9.96 -5.19 3.43
C ARG A 27 8.46 -5.45 3.45
N ARG A 28 7.65 -4.40 3.29
CA ARG A 28 6.19 -4.53 3.38
C ARG A 28 5.61 -5.27 2.18
N LEU A 29 6.16 -5.06 0.99
CA LEU A 29 5.79 -5.80 -0.22
C LEU A 29 6.11 -7.30 -0.07
N ALA A 30 7.33 -7.64 0.36
CA ALA A 30 7.75 -9.01 0.63
C ALA A 30 6.85 -9.70 1.66
N GLN A 31 6.43 -8.98 2.72
CA GLN A 31 5.43 -9.48 3.68
C GLN A 31 4.08 -9.78 3.03
N HIS A 32 3.58 -8.87 2.18
CA HIS A 32 2.31 -9.06 1.49
C HIS A 32 2.35 -10.21 0.50
N ASN A 33 3.48 -10.42 -0.20
CA ASN A 33 3.73 -11.56 -1.09
C ASN A 33 4.04 -12.87 -0.36
N GLY A 34 4.32 -12.81 0.94
CA GLY A 34 4.55 -14.00 1.77
C GLY A 34 5.98 -14.51 1.75
N GLU A 35 6.90 -13.74 1.19
CA GLU A 35 8.34 -13.93 1.31
C GLU A 35 8.82 -13.67 2.74
N LEU A 36 8.13 -12.78 3.47
CA LEU A 36 8.37 -12.48 4.88
C LEU A 36 7.12 -12.67 5.76
N PRO A 37 7.27 -13.01 7.04
CA PRO A 37 6.16 -13.05 8.00
C PRO A 37 5.66 -11.62 8.32
N GLY A 38 4.37 -11.51 8.66
CA GLY A 38 3.75 -10.24 9.08
C GLY A 38 2.89 -9.53 8.02
N GLY A 39 2.64 -10.18 6.87
CA GLY A 39 1.69 -9.70 5.86
C GLY A 39 0.24 -9.75 6.34
N ALA A 40 -0.58 -8.81 5.84
CA ALA A 40 -2.01 -8.77 6.17
C ALA A 40 -2.75 -10.02 5.65
N LYS A 41 -3.68 -10.57 6.45
CA LYS A 41 -4.45 -11.77 6.06
C LYS A 41 -5.21 -11.57 4.73
N ALA A 42 -5.75 -10.37 4.53
CA ALA A 42 -6.51 -10.01 3.32
C ALA A 42 -5.66 -10.04 2.04
N THR A 43 -4.34 -9.86 2.12
CA THR A 43 -3.47 -9.85 0.93
C THR A 43 -3.03 -11.25 0.54
N ARG A 44 -3.42 -12.33 1.23
CA ARG A 44 -3.03 -13.69 0.83
C ARG A 44 -3.64 -14.10 -0.51
N ALA A 45 -4.89 -13.72 -0.77
CA ALA A 45 -5.65 -14.18 -1.92
C ALA A 45 -5.37 -13.40 -3.22
N GLY A 46 -4.64 -12.28 -3.17
CA GLY A 46 -4.35 -11.43 -4.34
C GLY A 46 -2.87 -11.39 -4.71
N ARG A 47 -2.08 -12.36 -4.24
CA ARG A 47 -0.67 -12.49 -4.61
C ARG A 47 -0.56 -13.01 -6.06
N PRO A 48 0.49 -12.65 -6.80
CA PRO A 48 1.52 -11.69 -6.41
C PRO A 48 1.00 -10.24 -6.47
N TRP A 49 1.51 -9.41 -5.57
CA TRP A 49 1.24 -7.97 -5.50
C TRP A 49 2.42 -7.18 -6.06
N THR A 50 2.10 -6.08 -6.71
CA THR A 50 3.05 -5.06 -7.14
C THR A 50 2.68 -3.71 -6.53
N ILE A 51 3.67 -2.83 -6.34
CA ILE A 51 3.40 -1.43 -5.93
C ILE A 51 2.95 -0.69 -7.18
N ALA A 52 1.67 -0.30 -7.22
CA ALA A 52 1.10 0.42 -8.36
C ALA A 52 1.10 1.94 -8.15
N ALA A 53 1.06 2.40 -6.89
CA ALA A 53 1.26 3.81 -6.54
C ALA A 53 1.88 3.95 -5.16
N GLN A 54 2.63 5.04 -4.94
CA GLN A 54 3.17 5.41 -3.64
C GLN A 54 3.09 6.92 -3.43
N HIS A 55 2.91 7.33 -2.18
CA HIS A 55 2.89 8.72 -1.73
C HIS A 55 3.87 8.89 -0.58
N GLY A 56 4.83 9.77 -0.77
CA GLY A 56 5.87 10.09 0.19
C GLY A 56 7.21 10.41 -0.49
N PRO A 57 8.28 10.61 0.29
CA PRO A 57 8.33 10.51 1.76
C PRO A 57 7.43 11.55 2.46
N LEU A 58 6.79 11.15 3.55
CA LEU A 58 6.00 12.01 4.44
C LEU A 58 6.68 12.08 5.80
N GLU A 59 6.75 13.28 6.38
CA GLU A 59 7.52 13.53 7.60
C GLU A 59 6.83 12.95 8.83
N THR A 60 5.50 12.93 8.83
CA THR A 60 4.71 12.50 9.99
C THR A 60 3.76 11.35 9.69
N ARG A 61 3.50 10.54 10.73
CA ARG A 61 2.45 9.52 10.70
C ARG A 61 1.06 10.12 10.44
N GLY A 62 0.81 11.35 10.90
CA GLY A 62 -0.47 12.03 10.73
C GLY A 62 -0.77 12.39 9.27
N GLU A 63 0.24 12.86 8.53
CA GLU A 63 0.13 13.09 7.08
C GLU A 63 -0.13 11.78 6.34
N ALA A 64 0.62 10.74 6.68
CA ALA A 64 0.44 9.42 6.07
C ALA A 64 -0.96 8.86 6.32
N GLN A 65 -1.49 8.98 7.54
CA GLN A 65 -2.87 8.58 7.84
C GLN A 65 -3.92 9.40 7.08
N SER A 66 -3.68 10.70 6.89
CA SER A 66 -4.58 11.58 6.12
C SER A 66 -4.62 11.19 4.64
N VAL A 67 -3.47 10.89 4.04
CA VAL A 67 -3.36 10.38 2.66
C VAL A 67 -4.02 9.01 2.54
N GLU A 68 -3.72 8.09 3.45
CA GLU A 68 -4.30 6.74 3.50
C GLU A 68 -5.83 6.80 3.59
N HIS A 69 -6.37 7.65 4.46
CA HIS A 69 -7.80 7.86 4.61
C HIS A 69 -8.44 8.34 3.30
N ARG A 70 -7.84 9.34 2.64
CA ARG A 70 -8.33 9.85 1.34
C ARG A 70 -8.34 8.75 0.26
N LEU A 71 -7.28 7.94 0.16
CA LEU A 71 -7.21 6.83 -0.79
C LEU A 71 -8.23 5.73 -0.49
N LYS A 72 -8.45 5.40 0.78
CA LYS A 72 -9.44 4.40 1.20
C LYS A 72 -10.88 4.79 0.83
N ARG A 73 -11.18 6.10 0.70
CA ARG A 73 -12.48 6.58 0.19
C ARG A 73 -12.67 6.33 -1.31
N ARG A 74 -11.58 6.17 -2.07
CA ARG A 74 -11.63 5.73 -3.47
C ARG A 74 -11.79 4.20 -3.53
N ARG A 75 -12.31 3.68 -4.64
CA ARG A 75 -12.52 2.24 -4.87
C ARG A 75 -11.89 1.77 -6.17
N GLY A 76 -11.36 0.55 -6.16
CA GLY A 76 -10.74 -0.09 -7.33
C GLY A 76 -9.56 0.72 -7.87
N ARG A 77 -9.42 0.74 -9.20
CA ARG A 77 -8.34 1.44 -9.92
C ARG A 77 -8.28 2.94 -9.69
N ARG A 78 -9.36 3.60 -9.24
CA ARG A 78 -9.35 5.04 -8.88
C ARG A 78 -8.37 5.40 -7.76
N ARG A 79 -7.87 4.40 -7.02
CA ARG A 79 -6.80 4.57 -6.03
C ARG A 79 -5.42 4.81 -6.66
N LEU A 80 -5.27 4.49 -7.95
CA LEU A 80 -4.02 4.66 -8.70
C LEU A 80 -3.91 6.04 -9.33
N ASP A 81 -5.04 6.75 -9.47
CA ASP A 81 -5.05 8.08 -10.06
C ASP A 81 -4.19 9.03 -9.20
N PRO A 82 -3.26 9.79 -9.80
CA PRO A 82 -2.50 10.79 -9.07
C PRO A 82 -3.48 11.74 -8.36
N ALA A 83 -3.23 11.96 -7.07
CA ALA A 83 -4.13 12.69 -6.18
C ALA A 83 -4.23 14.17 -6.54
#